data_AF-A0A317GGE2-F1
#
_entry.id   AF-A0A317GGE2-F1
#
_cell.length_a   1.000
_cell.length_b   1.000
_cell.length_c   1.000
_cell.angle_alpha   90.00
_cell.angle_beta   90.00
_cell.angle_gamma   90.00
#
_symmetry.space_group_name_H-M   'P 1'
#
loop_
_entity.id
_entity.type
_entity.pdbx_description
1 polymer ?
#
loop_
_entity_poly.entity_id
_entity_poly.type
_entity_poly.pdbx_seq_one_letter_code
_entity_poly.pdbx_strand_id
1 'polypeptide(L)'
;VLIKYKIRHISQLKQWIIQYNSDKLTVAYATRKRVKKMGRKVSFDEKKQIVQWTINHQNNYKEAASKYDISYQRVYSWVRKYLHDHNWEVLKDNRGRNKEKEPTNELERLRKRVRELEAEKRESEVQIAFAK
;
A
#
# COMPACT_ATOMS: atom_id res chain seq x y z
N VAL A 1 34.71 7.12 -26.01
CA VAL A 1 33.60 7.66 -25.17
C VAL A 1 33.62 9.18 -25.12
N LEU A 2 34.72 9.82 -24.68
CA LEU A 2 34.79 11.29 -24.55
C LEU A 2 34.52 12.05 -25.87
N ILE A 3 35.19 11.65 -26.96
CA ILE A 3 35.00 12.27 -28.29
C ILE A 3 33.60 12.01 -28.84
N LYS A 4 33.15 10.74 -28.76
CA LYS A 4 31.81 10.31 -29.22
C LYS A 4 30.67 11.11 -28.60
N TYR A 5 30.79 11.44 -27.31
CA TYR A 5 29.77 12.18 -26.56
C TYR A 5 30.15 13.63 -26.27
N LYS A 6 31.20 14.16 -26.92
CA LYS A 6 31.68 15.55 -26.76
C LYS A 6 31.87 15.97 -25.29
N ILE A 7 32.37 15.07 -24.46
CA ILE A 7 32.68 15.33 -23.04
C ILE A 7 34.03 16.05 -22.97
N ARG A 8 34.05 17.24 -22.36
CA ARG A 8 35.22 18.12 -22.33
C ARG A 8 36.41 17.54 -21.55
N HIS A 9 36.17 16.85 -20.44
CA HIS A 9 37.25 16.32 -19.59
C HIS A 9 36.96 14.91 -19.06
N ILE A 10 38.01 14.10 -18.91
CA ILE A 10 37.90 12.75 -18.36
C ILE A 10 37.50 12.74 -16.88
N SER A 11 37.85 13.78 -16.14
CA SER A 11 37.44 13.98 -14.74
C SER A 11 35.92 14.10 -14.62
N GLN A 12 35.27 14.81 -15.54
CA GLN A 12 33.81 14.93 -15.61
C GLN A 12 33.14 13.56 -15.76
N LEU A 13 33.67 12.71 -16.66
CA LEU A 13 33.16 11.35 -16.85
C LEU A 13 33.37 10.48 -15.60
N LYS A 14 34.56 10.53 -14.98
CA LYS A 14 34.84 9.78 -13.74
C LYS A 14 33.91 10.19 -12.60
N GLN A 15 33.66 11.48 -12.44
CA GLN A 15 32.79 12.00 -11.40
C GLN A 15 31.33 11.59 -11.62
N TRP A 16 30.85 11.58 -12.87
CA TRP A 16 29.53 11.05 -13.21
C TRP A 16 29.39 9.56 -12.91
N ILE A 17 30.40 8.74 -13.20
CA ILE A 17 30.40 7.30 -12.87
C ILE A 17 30.30 7.08 -11.35
N ILE A 18 31.09 7.83 -10.56
CA ILE A 18 31.04 7.74 -9.09
C ILE A 18 29.65 8.15 -8.56
N GLN A 19 29.08 9.24 -9.08
CA GLN A 19 27.75 9.71 -8.67
C GLN A 19 26.65 8.71 -9.04
N TYR A 20 26.72 8.11 -10.23
CA TYR A 20 25.79 7.09 -10.70
C TYR A 20 25.82 5.85 -9.78
N ASN A 21 27.02 5.35 -9.45
CA ASN A 21 27.18 4.17 -8.61
C ASN A 21 26.89 4.39 -7.12
N SER A 22 26.76 5.65 -6.68
CA SER A 22 26.53 5.99 -5.27
C SER A 22 25.13 6.53 -4.97
N ASP A 23 24.19 6.46 -5.94
CA ASP A 23 22.85 7.06 -5.87
C ASP A 23 22.86 8.58 -5.55
N LYS A 24 23.98 9.27 -5.80
CA LYS A 24 24.18 10.70 -5.52
C LYS A 24 24.02 11.59 -6.75
N LEU A 25 23.33 11.12 -7.79
CA LEU A 25 23.06 11.94 -8.98
C LEU A 25 22.20 13.14 -8.61
N THR A 26 22.82 14.30 -8.51
CA THR A 26 22.13 15.57 -8.33
C THR A 26 21.75 16.12 -9.70
N VAL A 27 20.45 16.23 -9.95
CA VAL A 27 19.94 16.83 -11.18
C VAL A 27 20.12 18.35 -11.07
N ALA A 28 20.73 18.98 -12.09
CA ALA A 28 21.06 20.41 -12.09
C ALA A 28 19.84 21.34 -12.00
N TYR A 29 18.66 20.84 -12.40
CA TYR A 29 17.38 21.50 -12.17
C TYR A 29 16.71 20.90 -10.93
N ALA A 30 16.10 21.75 -10.11
CA ALA A 30 15.28 21.31 -9.00
C ALA A 30 14.15 20.41 -9.53
N THR A 31 14.34 19.09 -9.44
CA THR A 31 13.23 18.15 -9.61
C THR A 31 12.25 18.48 -8.50
N ARG A 32 11.13 19.16 -8.82
CA ARG A 32 10.06 19.56 -7.90
C ARG A 32 9.41 18.39 -7.13
N LYS A 33 9.94 17.17 -7.22
CA LYS A 33 9.57 16.04 -6.38
C LYS A 33 10.17 16.27 -4.99
N ARG A 34 9.45 17.03 -4.17
CA ARG A 34 9.64 16.98 -2.71
C ARG A 34 9.59 15.52 -2.29
N VAL A 35 10.64 15.06 -1.60
CA VAL A 35 10.65 13.73 -0.97
C VAL A 35 9.46 13.69 -0.02
N LYS A 36 8.45 12.86 -0.32
CA LYS A 36 7.30 12.70 0.57
C LYS A 36 7.80 11.99 1.82
N LYS A 37 7.64 12.61 2.98
CA LYS A 37 7.75 11.90 4.26
C LYS A 37 6.66 10.82 4.27
N MET A 38 7.08 9.55 4.26
CA MET A 38 6.15 8.43 4.35
C MET A 38 5.57 8.44 5.76
N GLY A 39 4.25 8.66 5.85
CA GLY A 39 3.57 8.62 7.14
C GLY A 39 3.56 7.21 7.73
N ARG A 40 3.21 7.12 9.02
CA ARG A 40 3.03 5.87 9.77
C ARG A 40 2.24 4.82 8.96
N LYS A 41 2.72 3.58 9.02
CA LYS A 41 2.01 2.40 8.50
C LYS A 41 0.90 2.05 9.49
N VAL A 42 -0.30 1.84 8.97
CA VAL A 42 -1.50 1.55 9.76
C VAL A 42 -2.02 0.20 9.29
N SER A 43 -2.23 -0.72 10.23
CA SER A 43 -2.73 -2.06 9.89
C SER A 43 -4.22 -1.99 9.46
N PHE A 44 -4.72 -3.06 8.86
CA PHE A 44 -6.13 -3.10 8.45
C PHE A 44 -7.08 -3.04 9.65
N ASP A 45 -6.76 -3.74 10.75
CA ASP A 45 -7.61 -3.75 11.94
C ASP A 45 -7.55 -2.42 12.70
N GLU A 46 -6.36 -1.81 12.81
CA GLU A 46 -6.20 -0.46 13.35
C GLU A 46 -7.02 0.55 12.54
N LYS A 47 -7.03 0.41 11.21
CA LYS A 47 -7.84 1.24 10.32
C LYS A 47 -9.34 1.09 10.58
N LYS A 48 -9.83 -0.12 10.86
CA LYS A 48 -11.25 -0.33 11.25
C LYS A 48 -11.56 0.36 12.57
N GLN A 49 -10.69 0.19 13.57
CA GLN A 49 -10.82 0.82 14.89
C GLN A 49 -10.90 2.34 14.78
N ILE A 50 -10.04 2.96 13.96
CA ILE A 50 -10.04 4.41 13.74
C ILE A 50 -11.35 4.87 13.11
N VAL A 51 -11.85 4.17 12.10
CA VAL A 51 -13.11 4.53 11.42
C VAL A 51 -14.27 4.42 12.39
N GLN A 52 -14.38 3.31 13.12
CA GLN A 52 -15.45 3.08 14.09
C GLN A 52 -15.41 4.11 15.23
N TRP A 53 -14.21 4.39 15.75
CA TRP A 53 -14.01 5.43 16.77
C TRP A 53 -14.46 6.80 16.24
N THR A 54 -14.08 7.16 15.01
CA THR A 54 -14.43 8.44 14.39
C THR A 54 -15.95 8.61 14.23
N ILE A 55 -16.64 7.56 13.79
CA ILE A 55 -18.11 7.57 13.63
C ILE A 55 -18.80 7.75 14.99
N ASN A 56 -18.33 7.04 16.02
CA ASN A 56 -18.89 7.15 17.37
C ASN A 56 -18.68 8.54 18.00
N HIS A 57 -17.62 9.26 17.61
CA HIS A 57 -17.31 10.60 18.11
C HIS A 57 -17.83 11.70 17.16
N GLN A 58 -19.03 11.50 16.60
CA GLN A 58 -19.72 12.48 15.76
C GLN A 58 -18.90 12.94 14.53
N ASN A 59 -18.11 12.03 13.95
CA ASN A 59 -17.21 12.31 12.83
C ASN A 59 -16.13 13.36 13.16
N ASN A 60 -15.61 13.39 14.39
CA ASN A 60 -14.51 14.27 14.76
C ASN A 60 -13.16 13.80 14.18
N TYR A 61 -12.94 14.10 12.90
CA TYR A 61 -11.72 13.74 12.17
C TYR A 61 -10.44 14.38 12.71
N LYS A 62 -10.53 15.57 13.33
CA LYS A 62 -9.37 16.28 13.89
C LYS A 62 -8.86 15.56 15.12
N GLU A 63 -9.78 15.17 16.01
CA GLU A 63 -9.43 14.44 17.22
C GLU A 63 -8.94 13.02 16.89
N ALA A 64 -9.56 12.34 15.93
CA ALA A 64 -9.07 11.05 15.42
C ALA A 64 -7.65 11.16 14.86
N ALA A 65 -7.38 12.19 14.06
CA ALA A 65 -6.05 12.42 13.49
C ALA A 65 -4.98 12.62 14.58
N SER A 66 -5.30 13.39 15.62
CA SER A 66 -4.42 13.63 16.76
C SER A 66 -4.20 12.35 17.59
N LYS A 67 -5.29 11.67 17.96
CA LYS A 67 -5.28 10.48 18.83
C LYS A 67 -4.45 9.33 18.27
N TYR A 68 -4.53 9.10 16.96
CA TYR A 68 -3.86 7.97 16.31
C TYR A 68 -2.56 8.37 15.59
N ASP A 69 -2.15 9.63 15.65
CA ASP A 69 -1.00 10.19 14.92
C ASP A 69 -1.05 9.89 13.41
N ILE A 70 -2.20 10.19 12.81
CA ILE A 70 -2.46 9.93 11.39
C ILE A 70 -2.97 11.21 10.73
N SER A 71 -2.57 11.43 9.48
CA SER A 71 -3.08 12.57 8.70
C SER A 71 -4.61 12.57 8.64
N TYR A 72 -5.20 13.73 8.93
CA TYR A 72 -6.62 14.04 8.76
C TYR A 72 -7.19 13.48 7.44
N GLN A 73 -6.47 13.69 6.34
CA GLN A 73 -6.89 13.28 5.00
C GLN A 73 -7.09 11.77 4.89
N ARG A 74 -6.28 10.99 5.61
CA ARG A 74 -6.39 9.53 5.64
C ARG A 74 -7.64 9.09 6.39
N VAL A 75 -7.87 9.64 7.59
CA VAL A 75 -9.06 9.33 8.40
C VAL A 75 -10.34 9.67 7.61
N TYR A 76 -10.42 10.89 7.08
CA TYR A 76 -11.55 11.33 6.26
C TYR A 76 -11.81 10.39 5.07
N SER A 77 -10.75 10.03 4.33
CA SER A 77 -10.88 9.13 3.19
C SER A 77 -11.36 7.72 3.57
N TRP A 78 -10.98 7.21 4.73
CA TRP A 78 -11.40 5.89 5.19
C TRP A 78 -12.85 5.88 5.66
N VAL A 79 -13.23 6.86 6.47
CA VAL A 79 -14.62 7.00 6.93
C VAL A 79 -15.56 7.19 5.74
N ARG A 80 -15.21 8.06 4.79
CA ARG A 80 -16.02 8.29 3.58
C ARG A 80 -16.21 7.02 2.74
N LYS A 81 -15.16 6.22 2.56
CA LYS A 81 -15.25 4.94 1.83
C LYS A 81 -16.14 3.94 2.55
N TYR A 82 -15.98 3.82 3.86
CA TYR A 82 -16.81 2.94 4.67
C TYR A 82 -18.28 3.36 4.65
N LEU A 83 -18.58 4.65 4.74
CA LEU A 83 -19.96 5.15 4.70
C LEU A 83 -20.63 5.01 3.33
N HIS A 84 -19.87 4.87 2.24
CA HIS A 84 -20.43 4.68 0.91
C HIS A 84 -20.89 3.24 0.68
N ASP A 85 -20.03 2.27 1.00
CA ASP A 85 -20.29 0.85 0.69
C ASP A 85 -20.73 0.03 1.92
N HIS A 86 -20.61 0.58 3.13
CA HIS A 86 -20.81 -0.09 4.42
C HIS A 86 -20.05 -1.43 4.58
N ASN A 87 -19.02 -1.65 3.77
CA ASN A 87 -18.20 -2.86 3.76
C ASN A 87 -16.76 -2.52 4.17
N TRP A 88 -16.16 -3.30 5.07
CA TRP A 88 -14.77 -3.13 5.50
C TRP A 88 -13.74 -3.51 4.43
N GLU A 89 -14.09 -4.39 3.49
CA GLU A 89 -13.17 -4.86 2.44
C GLU A 89 -12.67 -3.72 1.55
N VAL A 90 -13.46 -2.66 1.41
CA VAL A 90 -13.11 -1.46 0.61
C VAL A 90 -11.94 -0.68 1.20
N LEU A 91 -11.63 -0.93 2.48
CA LEU A 91 -10.48 -0.35 3.17
C LEU A 91 -9.22 -1.22 3.04
N LYS A 92 -9.31 -2.44 2.51
CA LYS A 92 -8.15 -3.31 2.30
C LYS A 92 -7.27 -2.73 1.20
N ASP A 93 -5.95 -2.73 1.43
CA ASP A 93 -5.01 -2.23 0.42
C ASP A 93 -4.82 -3.30 -0.67
N ASN A 94 -5.38 -3.04 -1.85
CA ASN A 94 -5.26 -3.89 -3.03
C ASN A 94 -4.27 -3.34 -4.06
N ARG A 95 -3.44 -2.35 -3.70
CA ARG A 95 -2.42 -1.83 -4.64
C ARG A 95 -1.48 -2.95 -5.09
N GLY A 96 -1.29 -3.08 -6.39
CA GLY A 96 -0.44 -4.11 -6.99
C GLY A 96 -1.02 -5.53 -6.96
N ARG A 97 -2.24 -5.73 -6.43
CA ARG A 97 -2.97 -7.00 -6.46
C ARG A 97 -4.21 -6.80 -7.32
N ASN A 98 -4.23 -7.42 -8.49
CA ASN A 98 -5.38 -7.33 -9.38
C ASN A 98 -6.59 -7.98 -8.68
N LYS A 99 -7.77 -7.37 -8.78
CA LYS A 99 -9.00 -8.00 -8.32
C LYS A 99 -9.13 -9.32 -9.10
N GLU A 100 -9.28 -10.45 -8.41
CA GLU A 100 -9.51 -11.72 -9.10
C GLU A 100 -10.71 -11.52 -10.02
N LYS A 101 -10.53 -11.78 -11.32
CA LYS A 101 -11.61 -11.64 -12.29
C LYS A 101 -12.67 -12.68 -11.93
N GLU A 102 -13.94 -12.29 -12.00
CA GLU A 102 -15.02 -13.27 -11.88
C GLU A 102 -14.81 -14.35 -12.96
N PRO A 103 -14.82 -15.63 -12.57
CA PRO A 103 -14.49 -16.72 -13.47
C PRO A 103 -15.49 -16.76 -14.62
N THR A 104 -14.98 -16.54 -15.82
CA THR A 104 -15.78 -16.49 -17.06
C THR A 104 -16.14 -17.89 -17.56
N ASN A 105 -15.41 -18.90 -17.10
CA ASN A 105 -15.55 -20.29 -17.50
C ASN A 105 -15.87 -21.20 -16.30
N GLU A 106 -16.63 -22.28 -16.52
CA GLU A 106 -17.02 -23.27 -15.51
C GLU A 106 -15.81 -23.98 -14.89
N LEU A 107 -14.79 -24.30 -15.70
CA LEU A 107 -13.54 -24.89 -15.20
C LEU A 107 -12.81 -23.96 -14.21
N GLU A 108 -12.87 -22.64 -14.46
CA GLU A 108 -12.26 -21.65 -13.59
C GLU A 108 -13.04 -21.50 -12.27
N ARG A 109 -14.37 -21.57 -12.33
CA ARG A 109 -15.25 -21.64 -11.14
C ARG A 109 -14.93 -22.86 -10.28
N LEU A 110 -14.80 -24.03 -10.90
CA LEU A 110 -14.49 -25.28 -10.20
C LEU A 110 -13.11 -25.22 -9.54
N ARG A 111 -12.08 -24.70 -10.25
CA ARG A 111 -10.74 -24.51 -9.68
C ARG A 111 -10.73 -23.55 -8.49
N LYS A 112 -11.51 -22.46 -8.56
CA LYS A 112 -11.69 -21.54 -7.44
C LYS A 112 -12.34 -22.25 -6.25
N ARG A 113 -13.40 -23.02 -6.50
CA ARG A 113 -14.12 -23.74 -5.44
C ARG A 113 -13.26 -24.80 -4.76
N VAL A 114 -12.47 -25.56 -5.51
CA VAL A 114 -11.52 -26.55 -4.96
C VAL A 114 -10.52 -25.84 -4.04
N ARG A 115 -9.95 -24.71 -4.48
CA ARG A 115 -8.99 -23.94 -3.67
C ARG A 115 -9.60 -23.42 -2.36
N GLU A 116 -10.84 -22.91 -2.41
CA GLU A 116 -11.57 -22.46 -1.22
C GLU A 116 -11.79 -23.61 -0.23
N LEU A 117 -12.26 -24.77 -0.72
CA LEU A 117 -12.50 -25.97 0.10
C LEU A 117 -11.21 -26.49 0.74
N GLU A 118 -10.10 -26.49 0.00
CA GLU A 118 -8.79 -26.90 0.52
C GLU A 118 -8.29 -25.95 1.63
N ALA A 119 -8.54 -24.65 1.48
CA ALA A 119 -8.18 -23.66 2.50
C ALA A 119 -9.01 -23.85 3.77
N GLU A 120 -10.33 -24.01 3.65
CA GLU A 120 -11.25 -24.23 4.78
C GLU A 120 -10.93 -25.52 5.54
N LYS A 121 -10.60 -26.59 4.80
CA LYS A 121 -10.14 -27.85 5.40
C LYS A 121 -8.87 -27.65 6.21
N ARG A 122 -7.89 -26.93 5.65
CA ARG A 122 -6.62 -26.63 6.34
C ARG A 122 -6.82 -25.80 7.60
N GLU A 123 -7.68 -24.77 7.55
CA GLU A 123 -8.02 -23.96 8.72
C GLU A 123 -8.67 -24.80 9.82
N SER A 124 -9.59 -25.70 9.43
CA SER A 124 -10.24 -26.62 10.35
C SER A 124 -9.26 -27.61 10.99
N GLU A 125 -8.32 -28.17 10.22
CA GLU A 125 -7.24 -29.03 10.72
C GLU A 125 -6.35 -28.30 11.73
N VAL A 126 -6.00 -27.04 11.46
CA VAL A 126 -5.23 -26.19 12.39
C VAL A 126 -6.01 -25.94 13.68
N GLN A 127 -7.32 -25.64 13.59
CA GLN A 127 -8.17 -25.44 14.77
C GLN A 127 -8.27 -26.71 15.63
N ILE A 128 -8.43 -27.88 15.00
CA ILE A 128 -8.45 -29.18 15.69
C ILE A 128 -7.10 -29.45 16.36
N ALA A 129 -5.98 -29.17 15.67
CA ALA A 129 -4.65 -29.36 16.23
C ALA A 129 -4.33 -28.40 17.38
N PHE A 130 -4.87 -27.19 17.37
CA PHE A 130 -4.74 -26.23 18.47
C PHE A 130 -5.63 -26.57 19.68
N ALA A 131 -6.77 -27.22 19.45
CA ALA A 131 -7.71 -27.63 20.49
C ALA A 131 -7.35 -28.96 21.18
N LYS A 132 -6.27 -29.62 20.76
CA LYS A 132 -5.79 -30.90 21.29
C LYS A 132 -4.49 -30.71 22.07
#